data_AF-C2Y3S0-F1
#
_entry.id   AF-C2Y3S0-F1
#
_cell.length_a   1.000
_cell.length_b   1.000
_cell.length_c   1.000
_cell.angle_alpha   90.00
_cell.angle_beta   90.00
_cell.angle_gamma   90.00
#
_symmetry.space_group_name_H-M   'P 1'
#
loop_
_entity.id
_entity.type
_entity.pdbx_description
1 polymer ?
#
loop_
_entity_poly.entity_id
_entity_poly.type
_entity_poly.pdbx_seq_one_letter_code
_entity_poly.pdbx_strand_id
1 'polypeptide(L)' 'MIFHDGKNHGGVKKTFRSVIKKCDVIVVQKGACGHVSIDVAKEYAKKYDVPLLFNQGFGGTGALEIGLKHLQAA' A
#
# COMPACT_ATOMS: atom_id res chain seq x y z
N MET A 1 -3.28 -4.35 11.34
CA MET A 1 -2.28 -3.66 10.50
C MET A 1 -1.30 -4.68 9.94
N ILE A 2 -1.19 -4.82 8.60
CA ILE A 2 -0.21 -5.71 7.97
C ILE A 2 1.02 -4.87 7.60
N PHE A 3 2.18 -5.15 8.21
CA PHE A 3 3.45 -4.53 7.85
C PHE A 3 4.21 -5.43 6.89
N HIS A 4 4.71 -4.86 5.78
CA HIS A 4 5.58 -5.54 4.82
C HIS A 4 6.78 -4.65 4.51
N ASP A 5 8.00 -5.18 4.68
CA ASP A 5 9.25 -4.42 4.55
C ASP A 5 9.71 -4.21 3.10
N GLY A 6 8.92 -4.69 2.15
CA GLY A 6 9.19 -4.57 0.71
C GLY A 6 10.12 -5.66 0.17
N LYS A 7 10.75 -6.47 1.03
CA LYS A 7 11.61 -7.57 0.59
C LYS A 7 10.75 -8.66 -0.03
N ASN A 8 11.14 -9.10 -1.21
CA ASN A 8 10.46 -10.14 -1.95
C ASN A 8 11.52 -11.08 -2.54
N HIS A 9 11.61 -12.30 -2.00
CA HIS A 9 12.57 -13.32 -2.46
C HIS A 9 12.10 -13.93 -3.81
N GLY A 10 12.08 -13.12 -4.88
CA GLY A 10 11.69 -13.54 -6.23
C GLY A 10 10.18 -13.60 -6.51
N GLY A 11 9.34 -13.22 -5.54
CA GLY A 11 7.88 -13.41 -5.60
C GLY A 11 7.05 -12.14 -5.41
N VAL A 12 7.42 -11.01 -6.04
CA VAL A 12 6.75 -9.71 -5.87
C VAL A 12 5.23 -9.83 -6.01
N LYS A 13 4.75 -10.33 -7.16
CA LYS A 13 3.32 -10.44 -7.44
C LYS A 13 2.56 -11.31 -6.44
N LYS A 14 3.08 -12.49 -6.11
CA LYS A 14 2.43 -13.41 -5.14
C LYS A 14 2.32 -12.79 -3.76
N THR A 15 3.37 -12.10 -3.33
CA THR A 15 3.45 -11.48 -2.00
C THR A 15 2.47 -10.33 -1.89
N PHE A 16 2.54 -9.35 -2.80
CA PHE A 16 1.66 -8.18 -2.79
C PHE A 16 0.20 -8.58 -3.01
N ARG A 17 -0.09 -9.56 -3.86
CA ARG A 17 -1.45 -10.11 -4.03
C ARG A 17 -2.05 -10.60 -2.71
N SER A 18 -1.30 -11.40 -1.95
CA SER A 18 -1.79 -12.01 -0.70
C SER A 18 -2.06 -10.96 0.38
N VAL A 19 -1.20 -9.94 0.44
CA VAL A 19 -1.32 -8.84 1.41
C VAL A 19 -2.47 -7.91 1.03
N ILE A 20 -2.48 -7.40 -0.19
CA ILE A 20 -3.44 -6.37 -0.63
C ILE A 20 -4.88 -6.87 -0.58
N LYS A 21 -5.13 -8.14 -0.91
CA LYS A 21 -6.48 -8.73 -0.83
C LYS A 21 -7.10 -8.64 0.58
N LYS A 22 -6.30 -8.44 1.62
CA LYS A 22 -6.73 -8.36 3.02
C LYS A 22 -6.70 -6.93 3.58
N CYS A 23 -6.38 -5.93 2.77
CA CYS A 23 -6.27 -4.55 3.22
C CYS A 23 -7.57 -3.79 2.96
N ASP A 24 -7.99 -3.00 3.94
CA ASP A 24 -9.10 -2.03 3.77
C ASP A 24 -8.63 -0.76 3.05
N VAL A 25 -7.35 -0.41 3.19
CA VAL A 25 -6.72 0.75 2.55
C VAL A 25 -5.22 0.50 2.38
N ILE A 26 -4.65 1.07 1.33
CA ILE A 26 -3.19 1.08 1.07
C ILE A 26 -2.72 2.53 1.08
N VAL A 27 -1.65 2.81 1.82
CA VAL A 27 -1.00 4.13 1.81
C VAL A 27 0.43 4.00 1.31
N VAL A 28 0.74 4.68 0.22
CA VAL A 28 2.05 4.64 -0.45
C VAL A 28 2.81 5.94 -0.18
N GLN A 29 4.09 5.84 0.13
CA GLN A 29 4.96 7.01 0.16
C GLN A 29 5.18 7.53 -1.25
N LYS A 30 4.93 8.81 -1.50
CA LYS A 30 5.03 9.39 -2.85
C LYS A 30 6.43 9.23 -3.43
N GLY A 31 7.47 9.35 -2.60
CA GLY A 31 8.86 9.11 -2.99
C GLY A 31 9.16 7.68 -3.46
N ALA A 32 8.29 6.70 -3.18
CA ALA A 32 8.43 5.32 -3.63
C ALA A 32 7.72 5.04 -4.97
N CYS A 33 7.03 6.03 -5.57
CA CYS A 33 6.16 5.83 -6.73
C CYS A 33 6.84 5.40 -8.04
N GLY A 34 8.15 5.18 -8.05
CA GLY A 34 8.90 4.61 -9.19
C GLY A 34 9.43 3.19 -8.95
N HIS A 35 9.11 2.56 -7.81
CA HIS A 35 9.55 1.19 -7.53
C HIS A 35 8.54 0.18 -8.09
N VAL A 36 9.03 -0.90 -8.71
CA VAL A 36 8.22 -1.99 -9.29
C VAL A 36 7.21 -2.57 -8.29
N SER A 37 7.59 -2.64 -7.00
CA SER A 37 6.69 -3.07 -5.93
C SER A 37 5.45 -2.19 -5.79
N ILE A 38 5.57 -0.88 -6.03
CA ILE A 38 4.47 0.07 -5.99
C ILE A 38 3.60 -0.04 -7.23
N ASP A 39 4.16 -0.31 -8.40
CA ASP A 39 3.38 -0.56 -9.62
C ASP A 39 2.50 -1.80 -9.47
N VAL A 40 3.07 -2.88 -8.93
CA VAL A 40 2.34 -4.10 -8.58
C VAL A 40 1.27 -3.82 -7.52
N ALA A 41 1.57 -2.97 -6.53
CA ALA A 41 0.58 -2.59 -5.53
C ALA A 41 -0.60 -1.81 -6.14
N LYS A 42 -0.33 -0.86 -7.04
CA LYS A 42 -1.37 -0.11 -7.79
C LYS A 42 -2.23 -1.03 -8.64
N GLU A 43 -1.63 -1.99 -9.35
CA GLU A 43 -2.34 -3.00 -10.14
C GLU A 43 -3.34 -3.79 -9.28
N TYR A 44 -2.87 -4.33 -8.15
CA TYR A 44 -3.70 -5.14 -7.27
C TYR A 44 -4.72 -4.32 -6.47
N ALA A 45 -4.39 -3.09 -6.10
CA ALA A 45 -5.34 -2.17 -5.47
C ALA A 45 -6.55 -1.94 -6.37
N LYS A 46 -6.31 -1.62 -7.65
CA LYS A 46 -7.36 -1.48 -8.66
C LYS A 46 -8.14 -2.78 -8.87
N LYS A 47 -7.44 -3.93 -8.90
CA LYS A 47 -8.07 -5.23 -9.12
C LYS A 47 -9.01 -5.65 -7.99
N TYR A 48 -8.67 -5.30 -6.75
CA TYR A 48 -9.41 -5.70 -5.55
C TYR A 48 -10.29 -4.58 -4.98
N ASP A 49 -10.41 -3.46 -5.70
CA ASP A 49 -11.17 -2.28 -5.29
C ASP A 49 -10.75 -1.77 -3.90
N VAL A 50 -9.43 -1.77 -3.63
CA VAL A 50 -8.87 -1.28 -2.38
C VAL A 50 -8.40 0.16 -2.58
N PRO A 51 -8.88 1.12 -1.77
CA PRO A 51 -8.44 2.50 -1.82
C PRO A 51 -6.91 2.62 -1.69
N LEU A 52 -6.31 3.40 -2.60
CA LEU A 52 -4.88 3.67 -2.63
C LEU A 52 -4.63 5.16 -2.45
N LEU A 53 -3.97 5.51 -1.34
CA LEU A 53 -3.68 6.87 -0.93
C LEU A 53 -2.17 7.15 -0.99
N PHE A 54 -1.81 8.42 -1.00
CA PHE A 54 -0.42 8.85 -1.06
C PHE A 54 -0.06 9.75 0.11
N ASN A 55 1.04 9.42 0.79
CA ASN A 55 1.68 10.29 1.78
C ASN A 55 2.84 11.05 1.13
N GLN A 56 2.91 12.36 1.36
CA GLN A 56 3.95 13.23 0.79
C GLN A 56 5.24 13.25 1.61
N GLY A 57 5.24 12.66 2.82
CA GLY A 57 6.42 12.57 3.69
C GLY A 57 7.14 11.23 3.66
N PHE A 58 8.04 11.05 4.62
CA PHE A 58 8.71 9.79 4.94
C PHE A 58 8.22 9.26 6.29
N GLY A 59 8.39 7.96 6.53
CA GLY A 59 8.06 7.33 7.81
C GLY A 59 6.59 6.88 7.95
N GLY A 60 6.34 6.03 8.95
CA GLY A 60 5.05 5.35 9.12
C GLY A 60 3.92 6.21 9.68
N THR A 61 4.22 7.23 10.50
CA THR A 61 3.21 8.02 11.22
C THR A 61 2.25 8.74 10.29
N GLY A 62 2.76 9.53 9.33
CA GLY A 62 1.90 10.24 8.38
C GLY A 62 1.08 9.29 7.49
N ALA A 63 1.65 8.13 7.14
CA ALA A 63 0.92 7.11 6.38
C ALA A 63 -0.24 6.51 7.19
N LEU A 64 -0.01 6.27 8.50
CA LEU A 64 -1.03 5.80 9.43
C LEU A 64 -2.17 6.81 9.61
N GLU A 65 -1.84 8.08 9.82
CA GLU A 65 -2.83 9.15 10.02
C GLU A 65 -3.73 9.30 8.79
N ILE A 66 -3.16 9.27 7.58
CA ILE A 66 -3.91 9.32 6.32
C ILE A 66 -4.85 8.12 6.18
N GLY A 67 -4.34 6.91 6.45
CA GLY A 67 -5.15 5.69 6.39
C GLY A 67 -6.30 5.72 7.39
N LEU A 68 -6.03 6.11 8.64
CA LEU A 68 -7.05 6.20 9.69
C LEU A 68 -8.13 7.22 9.35
N LYS A 69 -7.73 8.41 8.89
CA LYS A 69 -8.67 9.47 8.49
C LYS A 69 -9.59 9.02 7.35
N HIS A 70 -9.07 8.26 6.38
CA HIS A 70 -9.88 7.72 5.30
C HIS A 70 -10.91 6.71 5.80
N LEU A 71 -10.49 5.76 6.65
CA LEU A 71 -11.37 4.73 7.20
C LEU A 71 -12.45 5.28 8.15
N GLN A 72 -12.20 6.42 8.79
CA GLN A 72 -13.19 7.09 9.65
C GLN A 72 -14.21 7.94 8.88
N ALA A 73 -13.90 8.31 7.63
CA ALA A 73 -14.75 9.14 6.78
C ALA A 73 -15.55 8.33 5.73
N ALA A 74 -15.26 7.03 5.61
CA ALA A 74 -15.94 6.08 4.74
C ALA A 74 -17.11 5.41 5.48
#